data_AF-A0A371LRN3-F1
#
_entry.id   AF-A0A371LRN3-F1
#
_cell.length_a   1.000
_cell.length_b   1.000
_cell.length_c   1.000
_cell.angle_alpha   90.00
_cell.angle_beta   90.00
_cell.angle_gamma   90.00
#
_symmetry.space_group_name_H-M   'P 1'
#
loop_
_entity.id
_entity.type
_entity.pdbx_description
1 polymer ?
#
loop_
_entity_poly.entity_id
_entity_poly.type
_entity_poly.pdbx_seq_one_letter_code
_entity_poly.pdbx_strand_id
1 'polypeptide(L)'
;MTGQDESSGSHSVSGAPIDFDRLGVIRDRFASDERFTQIVDQPEFAPDRLVCVYDTQFYPSSVHSAWVEIVWFENGDFSLHYHEDHEQGTFDHRWDRHPSD
;
A
#
# COMPACT_ATOMS: atom_id res chain seq x y z
N MET A 1 -19.54 20.20 -19.49
CA MET A 1 -18.11 20.54 -19.41
C MET A 1 -17.88 20.89 -17.95
N THR A 2 -17.30 20.11 -17.05
CA THR A 2 -16.38 18.95 -16.98
C THR A 2 -16.34 18.63 -15.47
N GLY A 3 -16.12 17.44 -14.94
CA GLY A 3 -15.75 16.16 -15.50
C GLY A 3 -16.17 15.07 -14.51
N GLN A 4 -16.21 13.87 -15.05
CA GLN A 4 -16.56 12.60 -14.48
C GLN A 4 -15.98 12.35 -13.07
N ASP A 5 -16.89 12.01 -12.16
CA ASP A 5 -16.61 11.21 -10.96
C ASP A 5 -16.38 9.78 -11.46
N GLU A 6 -15.11 9.44 -11.72
CA GLU A 6 -14.71 8.10 -12.13
C GLU A 6 -13.70 7.56 -11.13
N SER A 7 -13.99 6.34 -10.69
CA SER A 7 -13.06 5.37 -10.13
C SER A 7 -12.97 5.28 -8.60
N SER A 8 -14.12 5.06 -7.95
CA SER A 8 -14.20 3.97 -6.96
C SER A 8 -14.23 2.63 -7.69
N GLY A 9 -13.11 2.32 -8.36
CA GLY A 9 -12.86 0.99 -8.90
C GLY A 9 -12.44 0.11 -7.73
N SER A 10 -13.40 -0.60 -7.15
CA SER A 10 -13.11 -1.78 -6.33
C SER A 10 -12.31 -2.74 -7.21
N HIS A 11 -10.98 -2.62 -7.15
CA HIS A 11 -10.07 -3.43 -7.94
C HIS A 11 -10.01 -4.81 -7.29
N SER A 12 -11.07 -5.60 -7.49
CA SER A 12 -11.06 -7.04 -7.34
C SER A 12 -10.15 -7.61 -8.44
N VAL A 13 -8.83 -7.48 -8.26
CA VAL A 13 -7.82 -8.00 -9.20
C VAL A 13 -7.75 -9.53 -9.14
N SER A 14 -8.25 -10.15 -8.07
CA SER A 14 -8.10 -11.59 -7.82
C SER A 14 -9.43 -12.36 -7.64
N GLY A 15 -10.53 -11.68 -7.30
CA GLY A 15 -11.82 -12.34 -7.01
C GLY A 15 -11.82 -13.19 -5.73
N ALA A 16 -10.65 -13.45 -5.13
CA ALA A 16 -10.51 -14.07 -3.82
C ALA A 16 -10.69 -13.03 -2.69
N PRO A 17 -11.13 -13.46 -1.49
CA PRO A 17 -11.19 -12.59 -0.32
C PRO A 17 -9.80 -12.17 0.16
N ILE A 18 -9.76 -11.12 0.97
CA ILE A 18 -8.54 -10.61 1.61
C ILE A 18 -8.07 -11.59 2.68
N ASP A 19 -6.77 -11.87 2.68
CA ASP A 19 -6.10 -12.68 3.70
C ASP A 19 -5.58 -11.78 4.83
N PHE A 20 -6.45 -11.49 5.81
CA PHE A 20 -6.11 -10.64 6.96
C PHE A 20 -5.07 -11.29 7.88
N ASP A 21 -5.05 -12.63 7.97
CA ASP A 21 -4.04 -13.35 8.75
C ASP A 21 -2.64 -13.10 8.16
N ARG A 22 -2.53 -13.12 6.82
CA ARG A 22 -1.28 -12.77 6.13
C ARG A 22 -0.90 -11.31 6.34
N LEU A 23 -1.86 -10.37 6.23
CA LEU A 23 -1.59 -8.96 6.51
C LEU A 23 -1.09 -8.75 7.96
N GLY A 24 -1.62 -9.51 8.92
CA GLY A 24 -1.15 -9.52 10.31
C GLY A 24 0.31 -9.95 10.45
N VAL A 25 0.72 -11.02 9.76
CA VAL A 25 2.13 -11.46 9.74
C VAL A 25 3.06 -10.40 9.15
N ILE A 26 2.64 -9.73 8.06
CA ILE A 26 3.41 -8.65 7.43
C ILE A 26 3.54 -7.46 8.39
N ARG A 27 2.43 -7.07 9.04
CA ARG A 27 2.41 -6.02 10.06
C ARG A 27 3.43 -6.32 11.16
N ASP A 28 3.39 -7.50 11.76
CA ASP A 28 4.30 -7.86 12.87
C ASP A 28 5.77 -7.80 12.44
N ARG A 29 6.05 -8.24 11.20
CA ARG A 29 7.40 -8.18 10.63
C ARG A 29 7.87 -6.74 10.41
N PHE A 30 6.98 -5.83 10.02
CA PHE A 30 7.29 -4.43 9.77
C PHE A 30 7.37 -3.63 11.07
N ALA A 31 6.53 -3.95 12.07
CA ALA A 31 6.56 -3.32 13.39
C ALA A 31 7.87 -3.58 14.15
N SER A 32 8.58 -4.64 13.77
CA SER A 32 9.91 -4.97 14.30
C SER A 32 11.06 -4.23 13.59
N ASP A 33 10.76 -3.35 12.64
CA ASP A 33 11.72 -2.69 11.75
C ASP A 33 11.71 -1.16 11.97
N GLU A 34 12.89 -0.55 12.10
CA GLU A 34 13.05 0.89 12.38
C GLU A 34 12.68 1.79 11.20
N ARG A 35 12.47 1.21 10.01
CA ARG A 35 12.14 1.96 8.79
C ARG A 35 10.72 2.54 8.78
N PHE A 36 9.84 2.10 9.67
CA PHE A 36 8.45 2.55 9.71
C PHE A 36 8.17 3.37 10.97
N THR A 37 7.63 4.57 10.77
CA THR A 37 7.16 5.43 11.86
C THR A 37 5.74 5.08 12.29
N GLN A 38 4.94 4.55 11.35
CA GLN A 38 3.55 4.20 11.59
C GLN A 38 3.14 3.00 10.73
N ILE A 39 2.35 2.11 11.33
CA ILE A 39 1.72 0.98 10.63
C ILE A 39 0.25 0.96 11.04
N VAL A 40 -0.64 1.08 10.06
CA VAL A 40 -2.09 1.13 10.24
C VAL A 40 -2.72 -0.08 9.55
N ASP A 41 -3.30 -0.96 10.35
CA ASP A 41 -4.08 -2.08 9.86
C ASP A 41 -5.52 -1.66 9.58
N GLN A 42 -6.03 -1.98 8.39
CA GLN A 42 -7.42 -1.78 8.00
C GLN A 42 -7.92 -0.34 8.26
N PRO A 43 -7.26 0.70 7.71
CA PRO A 43 -7.70 2.07 7.92
C PRO A 43 -9.13 2.28 7.40
N GLU A 44 -9.89 3.21 8.01
CA GLU A 44 -11.29 3.44 7.65
C GLU A 44 -11.50 3.79 6.17
N PHE A 45 -10.52 4.43 5.53
CA PHE A 45 -10.58 4.80 4.11
C PHE A 45 -10.24 3.65 3.16
N ALA A 46 -9.59 2.59 3.65
CA ALA A 46 -9.15 1.44 2.87
C ALA A 46 -9.05 0.19 3.77
N PRO A 47 -10.19 -0.37 4.22
CA PRO A 47 -10.23 -1.42 5.23
C PRO A 47 -9.63 -2.75 4.76
N ASP A 48 -9.41 -2.91 3.46
CA ASP A 48 -8.78 -4.05 2.81
C ASP A 48 -7.25 -3.97 2.77
N ARG A 49 -6.64 -2.93 3.36
CA ARG A 49 -5.21 -2.64 3.23
C ARG A 49 -4.47 -2.60 4.55
N LEU A 50 -3.17 -2.87 4.47
CA LEU A 50 -2.18 -2.50 5.47
C LEU A 50 -1.40 -1.30 4.95
N VAL A 51 -1.37 -0.19 5.69
CA VAL A 51 -0.65 1.04 5.30
C VAL A 51 0.52 1.27 6.23
N CYS A 52 1.72 1.37 5.66
CA CYS A 52 2.96 1.52 6.41
C CYS A 52 3.66 2.81 5.98
N VAL A 53 3.85 3.74 6.91
CA VAL A 53 4.51 5.04 6.68
C VAL A 53 5.98 4.91 7.01
N TYR A 54 6.84 5.25 6.06
CA TYR A 54 8.28 5.22 6.24
C TYR A 54 8.78 6.38 7.11
N ASP A 55 9.93 6.18 7.75
CA ASP A 55 10.67 7.27 8.36
C ASP A 55 11.41 8.08 7.29
N THR A 56 11.11 9.37 7.22
CA THR A 56 11.73 10.29 6.26
C THR A 56 13.22 10.51 6.53
N GLN A 57 13.74 10.10 7.68
CA GLN A 57 15.19 10.12 7.94
C GLN A 57 15.99 9.26 6.94
N PHE A 58 15.35 8.26 6.33
CA PHE A 58 15.95 7.40 5.32
C PHE A 58 15.84 7.95 3.89
N TYR A 59 15.23 9.13 3.72
CA TYR A 59 14.98 9.74 2.42
C TYR A 59 15.75 11.05 2.24
N PRO A 60 16.02 11.46 0.99
CA PRO A 60 16.48 12.82 0.70
C PRO A 60 15.47 13.86 1.18
N SER A 61 15.94 15.07 1.49
CA SER A 61 15.09 16.17 1.98
C SER A 61 14.00 16.63 1.00
N SER A 62 14.09 16.23 -0.27
CA SER A 62 13.06 16.50 -1.28
C SER A 62 11.80 15.65 -1.10
N VAL A 63 11.86 14.58 -0.31
CA VAL A 63 10.73 13.69 -0.01
C VAL A 63 10.11 14.11 1.33
N HIS A 64 8.85 14.51 1.30
CA HIS A 64 8.11 14.98 2.47
C HIS A 64 7.42 13.84 3.22
N SER A 65 6.95 12.84 2.49
CA SER A 65 6.37 11.63 3.07
C SER A 65 6.51 10.46 2.11
N ALA A 66 6.60 9.25 2.66
CA ALA A 66 6.61 8.02 1.89
C ALA A 66 5.80 6.95 2.62
N TRP A 67 4.99 6.21 1.90
CA TRP A 67 4.24 5.09 2.45
C TRP A 67 4.05 3.96 1.44
N VAL A 68 3.77 2.77 1.96
CA VAL A 68 3.38 1.61 1.16
C VAL A 68 2.04 1.09 1.66
N GLU A 69 1.15 0.80 0.71
CA GLU A 69 -0.13 0.15 0.92
C GLU A 69 -0.02 -1.28 0.39
N ILE A 70 -0.45 -2.24 1.20
CA ILE A 70 -0.31 -3.66 0.93
C ILE A 70 -1.68 -4.32 1.00
N VAL A 71 -2.01 -5.08 -0.04
CA VAL A 71 -3.19 -5.94 -0.10
C VAL A 71 -2.75 -7.35 -0.43
N TRP A 72 -3.28 -8.33 0.29
CA TRP A 72 -2.99 -9.74 0.09
C TRP A 72 -4.29 -10.54 0.03
N PHE A 73 -4.36 -11.49 -0.90
CA PHE A 73 -5.54 -12.31 -1.15
C PHE A 73 -5.30 -13.77 -0.76
N GLU A 74 -6.34 -14.49 -0.35
CA GLU A 74 -6.23 -15.90 0.07
C GLU A 74 -5.71 -16.83 -1.03
N ASN A 75 -5.87 -16.45 -2.31
CA ASN A 75 -5.33 -17.20 -3.44
C ASN A 75 -3.83 -16.98 -3.68
N GLY A 76 -3.17 -16.16 -2.85
CA GLY A 76 -1.74 -15.84 -2.95
C GLY A 76 -1.41 -14.67 -3.86
N ASP A 77 -2.41 -14.02 -4.46
CA ASP A 77 -2.22 -12.75 -5.15
C ASP A 77 -1.97 -11.62 -4.15
N PHE A 78 -1.26 -10.60 -4.60
CA PHE A 78 -1.00 -9.42 -3.80
C PHE A 78 -0.81 -8.19 -4.68
N SER A 79 -1.02 -7.04 -4.07
CA SER A 79 -0.70 -5.73 -4.63
C SER A 79 0.05 -4.91 -3.58
N LEU A 80 1.17 -4.33 -3.97
CA LEU A 80 1.90 -3.35 -3.18
C LEU A 80 1.86 -2.03 -3.96
N HIS A 81 1.36 -0.98 -3.34
CA HIS A 81 1.36 0.35 -3.90
C HIS A 81 2.22 1.26 -3.05
N TYR A 82 3.25 1.83 -3.64
CA TYR A 82 4.20 2.71 -3.00
C TYR A 82 4.02 4.12 -3.48
N HIS A 83 4.00 5.05 -2.54
CA HIS A 83 3.80 6.46 -2.78
C HIS A 83 4.86 7.28 -2.05
N GLU A 84 5.42 8.26 -2.75
CA GLU A 84 6.19 9.33 -2.16
C GLU A 84 5.61 10.68 -2.56
N ASP A 85 5.50 11.59 -1.59
CA ASP A 85 5.20 13.00 -1.82
C ASP A 85 6.52 13.79 -1.86
N HIS A 86 6.78 14.46 -2.99
CA HIS A 86 7.98 15.25 -3.24
C HIS A 86 7.62 16.71 -3.44
N GLU A 87 8.59 17.60 -3.23
CA GLU A 87 8.46 19.03 -3.52
C GLU A 87 7.98 19.32 -4.97
N GLN A 88 8.36 18.45 -5.93
CA GLN A 88 8.09 18.63 -7.36
C GLN A 88 6.97 17.72 -7.92
N GLY A 89 6.30 16.92 -7.08
CA GLY A 89 5.23 16.02 -7.51
C GLY A 89 5.12 14.75 -6.67
N THR A 90 4.40 13.74 -7.17
CA THR A 90 4.29 12.44 -6.52
C THR A 90 5.06 11.38 -7.30
N PHE A 91 5.55 10.37 -6.58
CA PHE A 91 6.19 9.20 -7.15
C PHE A 91 5.42 7.95 -6.74
N ASP A 92 4.69 7.38 -7.70
CA ASP A 92 3.74 6.30 -7.50
C ASP A 92 4.19 5.05 -8.25
N HIS A 93 4.42 3.94 -7.53
CA HIS A 93 4.78 2.66 -8.11
C HIS A 93 3.97 1.52 -7.54
N ARG A 94 3.50 0.64 -8.42
CA ARG A 94 2.68 -0.52 -8.07
C ARG A 94 3.36 -1.82 -8.50
N TRP A 95 3.37 -2.78 -7.59
CA TRP A 95 3.80 -4.16 -7.84
C TRP A 95 2.66 -5.12 -7.54
N ASP A 96 2.17 -5.78 -8.57
CA ASP A 96 1.20 -6.85 -8.44
C ASP A 96 1.86 -8.20 -8.71
N ARG A 97 1.38 -9.26 -8.04
CA ARG A 97 1.70 -10.61 -8.48
C ARG A 97 1.06 -10.84 -9.85
N HIS A 98 1.89 -11.02 -10.88
CA HIS A 98 1.43 -11.51 -12.17
C HIS A 98 1.90 -12.95 -12.35
N PRO A 99 0.99 -13.93 -12.55
CA PRO A 99 1.41 -15.25 -12.96
C PRO A 99 2.15 -15.12 -14.31
N SER A 100 3.40 -15.56 -14.36
CA SER A 100 4.03 -15.86 -15.65
C SER A 100 3.50 -17.21 -16.08
N ASP A 101 2.65 -17.20 -17.11
CA ASP A 101 2.27 -18.42 -17.83
C ASP A 101 3.51 -19.06 -18.46
#